data_AF-A0A2N5KRW7-F1
#
_entry.id   AF-A0A2N5KRW7-F1
#
_cell.length_a   1.000
_cell.length_b   1.000
_cell.length_c   1.000
_cell.angle_alpha   90.00
_cell.angle_beta   90.00
_cell.angle_gamma   90.00
#
_symmetry.space_group_name_H-M   'P 1'
#
loop_
_entity.id
_entity.type
_entity.pdbx_description
1 polymer ?
#
loop_
_entity_poly.entity_id
_entity_poly.type
_entity_poly.pdbx_seq_one_letter_code
_entity_poly.pdbx_strand_id
1 'polypeptide(L)'
;MMILSLLLVAGCSGVSGGPREQANEAITEANETIAEHDRLFGEARETYGSAREAIEGGENPEEQAERIAQARETLKEARASLEEAREPLLEVRDLDVEPEIKEYAGLVTEAMDAQLQAEAGEIEFYEILEADPILENDRERALDTLAEVEDSYESAEAAYAKSRELADANPELIGG
;
A
#
# COMPACT_ATOMS: atom_id res chain seq x y z
N MET A 1 28.10 -60.99 12.99
CA MET A 1 27.62 -61.04 11.59
C MET A 1 26.18 -60.55 11.62
N MET A 2 25.74 -59.40 11.10
CA MET A 2 26.25 -58.41 10.15
C MET A 2 26.22 -56.98 10.73
N ILE A 3 27.10 -56.12 10.21
CA ILE A 3 27.08 -54.64 10.27
C ILE A 3 26.28 -54.16 9.06
N LEU A 4 25.39 -53.15 9.16
CA LEU A 4 25.18 -52.16 8.09
C LEU A 4 24.34 -50.92 8.49
N SER A 5 25.05 -49.80 8.64
CA SER A 5 24.83 -48.41 8.21
C SER A 5 23.48 -47.86 7.70
N LEU A 6 23.19 -46.64 8.21
CA LEU A 6 22.79 -45.37 7.55
C LEU A 6 21.72 -45.34 6.44
N LEU A 7 20.68 -44.52 6.66
CA LEU A 7 20.10 -43.52 5.74
C LEU A 7 19.38 -42.47 6.64
N LEU A 8 19.98 -41.35 7.06
CA LEU A 8 19.94 -40.05 6.36
C LEU A 8 18.74 -39.93 5.41
N VAL A 9 17.60 -39.46 5.94
CA VAL A 9 16.59 -38.81 5.12
C VAL A 9 16.75 -37.31 5.32
N ALA A 10 17.09 -36.66 4.22
CA ALA A 10 17.34 -35.24 4.05
C ALA A 10 16.24 -34.38 4.70
N GLY A 11 16.66 -33.51 5.63
CA GLY A 11 15.87 -32.36 6.05
C GLY A 11 16.21 -31.17 5.17
N CYS A 12 15.29 -30.84 4.26
CA CYS A 12 15.05 -29.51 3.68
C CYS A 12 16.27 -28.74 3.16
N SER A 13 16.76 -29.14 1.99
CA SER A 13 17.29 -28.16 1.02
C SER A 13 16.14 -27.82 0.07
N GLY A 14 15.55 -26.63 0.17
CA GLY A 14 14.41 -26.30 -0.70
C GLY A 14 13.72 -24.96 -0.52
N VAL A 15 14.36 -23.93 0.03
CA VAL A 15 14.15 -22.50 -0.28
C VAL A 15 15.51 -21.87 0.00
N SER A 16 16.10 -21.27 -1.01
CA SER A 16 17.47 -20.74 -0.98
C SER A 16 17.50 -19.43 -0.21
N GLY A 17 17.74 -19.51 1.10
CA GLY A 17 18.15 -18.37 1.93
C GLY A 17 17.83 -18.57 3.42
N GLY A 18 18.66 -18.00 4.31
CA GLY A 18 18.36 -18.00 5.76
C GLY A 18 17.11 -17.17 6.09
N PRO A 19 16.52 -17.26 7.29
CA PRO A 19 15.33 -16.47 7.66
C PRO A 19 15.50 -14.97 7.39
N ARG A 20 16.71 -14.45 7.62
CA ARG A 20 17.04 -13.05 7.36
C ARG A 20 17.08 -12.69 5.87
N GLU A 21 17.54 -13.61 5.03
CA GLU A 21 17.55 -13.42 3.57
C GLU A 21 16.12 -13.42 3.03
N GLN A 22 15.26 -14.31 3.53
CA GLN A 22 13.83 -14.34 3.21
C GLN A 22 13.12 -13.05 3.64
N ALA A 23 13.43 -12.52 4.84
CA ALA A 23 12.86 -11.26 5.30
C ALA A 23 13.28 -10.07 4.41
N ASN A 24 14.55 -10.02 4.01
CA ASN A 24 15.05 -8.98 3.12
C ASN A 24 14.44 -9.08 1.71
N GLU A 25 14.26 -10.30 1.19
CA GLU A 25 13.59 -10.55 -0.08
C GLU A 25 12.14 -10.05 -0.03
N ALA A 26 11.39 -10.41 1.02
CA ALA A 26 10.02 -9.94 1.21
C ALA A 26 9.91 -8.41 1.31
N ILE A 27 10.84 -7.76 2.03
CA ILE A 27 10.88 -6.29 2.09
C ILE A 27 11.21 -5.68 0.73
N THR A 28 12.13 -6.29 -0.03
CA THR A 28 12.52 -5.81 -1.37
C THR A 28 11.35 -5.94 -2.34
N GLU A 29 10.68 -7.10 -2.39
CA GLU A 29 9.51 -7.36 -3.22
C GLU A 29 8.36 -6.40 -2.88
N ALA A 30 8.10 -6.18 -1.58
CA ALA A 30 7.12 -5.21 -1.14
C ALA A 30 7.47 -3.79 -1.62
N ASN A 31 8.73 -3.36 -1.48
CA ASN A 31 9.17 -2.03 -1.92
C ASN A 31 9.07 -1.83 -3.44
N GLU A 32 9.40 -2.85 -4.23
CA GLU A 32 9.22 -2.81 -5.69
C GLU A 32 7.74 -2.64 -6.06
N THR A 33 6.86 -3.36 -5.37
CA THR A 33 5.41 -3.27 -5.61
C THR A 33 4.81 -1.95 -5.11
N ILE A 34 5.28 -1.41 -3.98
CA ILE A 34 4.93 -0.06 -3.49
C ILE A 34 5.31 1.01 -4.51
N ALA A 35 6.47 0.88 -5.16
CA ALA A 35 6.89 1.85 -6.17
C ALA A 35 5.94 1.89 -7.38
N GLU A 36 5.36 0.75 -7.76
CA GLU A 36 4.33 0.69 -8.80
C GLU A 36 2.99 1.27 -8.31
N HIS A 37 2.59 0.96 -7.07
CA HIS A 37 1.47 1.64 -6.41
C HIS A 37 1.65 3.16 -6.47
N ASP A 38 2.80 3.71 -6.05
CA ASP A 38 3.04 5.15 -5.97
C ASP A 38 2.97 5.83 -7.34
N ARG A 39 3.43 5.12 -8.38
CA ARG A 39 3.32 5.58 -9.77
C ARG A 39 1.87 5.70 -10.20
N LEU A 40 1.07 4.65 -10.00
CA LEU A 40 -0.35 4.62 -10.36
C LEU A 40 -1.17 5.60 -9.53
N PHE A 41 -0.90 5.69 -8.23
CA PHE A 41 -1.53 6.65 -7.34
C PHE A 41 -1.25 8.09 -7.78
N GLY A 42 0.01 8.40 -8.12
CA GLY A 42 0.37 9.70 -8.69
C GLY A 42 -0.37 10.03 -9.99
N GLU A 43 -0.50 9.05 -10.90
CA GLU A 43 -1.25 9.17 -12.16
C GLU A 43 -2.75 9.43 -11.93
N ALA A 44 -3.36 8.73 -10.97
CA ALA A 44 -4.74 8.96 -10.56
C ALA A 44 -4.93 10.39 -10.03
N ARG A 45 -4.02 10.86 -9.17
CA ARG A 45 -4.06 12.22 -8.60
C ARG A 45 -3.88 13.30 -9.66
N GLU A 46 -2.98 13.12 -10.62
CA GLU A 46 -2.78 14.06 -11.73
C GLU A 46 -4.04 14.14 -12.61
N THR A 47 -4.66 12.99 -12.89
CA THR A 47 -5.88 12.90 -13.70
C THR A 47 -7.05 13.60 -13.01
N TYR A 48 -7.28 13.33 -11.72
CA TYR A 48 -8.29 14.02 -10.92
C TYR A 48 -7.99 15.52 -10.78
N GLY A 49 -6.73 15.88 -10.50
CA GLY A 49 -6.29 17.27 -10.39
C GLY A 49 -6.60 18.07 -11.65
N SER A 50 -6.37 17.49 -12.83
CA SER A 50 -6.70 18.10 -14.12
C SER A 50 -8.21 18.29 -14.31
N ALA A 51 -9.03 17.30 -13.91
CA ALA A 51 -10.48 17.43 -13.94
C ALA A 51 -10.98 18.54 -13.00
N ARG A 52 -10.41 18.61 -11.78
CA ARG A 52 -10.73 19.65 -10.81
C ARG A 52 -10.36 21.04 -11.33
N GLU A 53 -9.16 21.21 -11.87
CA GLU A 53 -8.70 22.48 -12.44
C GLU A 53 -9.60 22.96 -13.59
N ALA A 54 -10.07 22.05 -14.45
CA ALA A 54 -11.03 22.36 -15.51
C ALA A 54 -12.36 22.89 -14.95
N ILE A 55 -12.91 22.22 -13.92
CA ILE A 55 -14.14 22.63 -13.23
C ILE A 55 -13.97 24.02 -12.58
N GLU A 56 -12.86 24.22 -11.86
CA GLU A 56 -12.53 25.51 -11.23
C GLU A 56 -12.32 26.62 -12.27
N GLY A 57 -11.84 26.25 -13.47
CA GLY A 57 -11.72 27.10 -14.64
C GLY A 57 -13.05 27.45 -15.34
N GLY A 58 -14.16 26.84 -14.90
CA GLY A 58 -15.50 27.07 -15.42
C GLY A 58 -15.94 26.12 -16.53
N GLU A 59 -15.19 25.04 -16.79
CA GLU A 59 -15.70 23.94 -17.63
C GLU A 59 -16.86 23.23 -16.93
N ASN A 60 -17.73 22.58 -17.72
CA ASN A 60 -18.89 21.88 -17.18
C ASN A 60 -18.44 20.63 -16.39
N PRO A 61 -18.79 20.49 -15.10
CA PRO A 61 -18.46 19.31 -14.31
C PRO A 61 -18.95 17.99 -14.90
N GLU A 62 -20.10 18.00 -15.58
CA GLU A 62 -20.62 16.80 -16.25
C GLU A 62 -19.69 16.32 -17.39
N GLU A 63 -18.97 17.24 -18.05
CA GLU A 63 -18.01 16.91 -19.11
C GLU A 63 -16.70 16.34 -18.55
N GLN A 64 -16.45 16.49 -17.25
CA GLN A 64 -15.26 15.95 -16.58
C GLN A 64 -15.50 14.58 -15.92
N ALA A 65 -16.74 14.08 -15.90
CA ALA A 65 -17.09 12.81 -15.26
C ALA A 65 -16.26 11.62 -15.79
N GLU A 66 -15.93 11.60 -17.09
CA GLU A 66 -15.08 10.54 -17.68
C GLU A 66 -13.64 10.59 -17.13
N ARG A 67 -13.09 11.79 -16.90
CA ARG A 67 -11.74 11.93 -16.31
C ARG A 67 -11.72 11.52 -14.84
N ILE A 68 -12.79 11.84 -14.10
CA ILE A 68 -12.95 11.40 -12.71
C ILE A 68 -13.05 9.87 -12.65
N ALA A 69 -13.82 9.26 -13.55
CA ALA A 69 -13.90 7.80 -13.68
C ALA A 69 -12.56 7.17 -14.02
N GLN A 70 -11.78 7.79 -14.92
CA GLN A 70 -10.43 7.33 -15.22
C GLN A 70 -9.52 7.39 -13.99
N ALA A 71 -9.52 8.50 -13.24
CA ALA A 71 -8.76 8.62 -12.00
C ALA A 71 -9.14 7.54 -10.98
N ARG A 72 -10.44 7.23 -10.85
CA ARG A 72 -10.94 6.15 -9.98
C ARG A 72 -10.44 4.78 -10.40
N GLU A 73 -10.50 4.43 -11.67
CA GLU A 73 -10.02 3.13 -12.13
C GLU A 73 -8.49 3.00 -11.95
N THR A 74 -7.72 4.04 -12.24
CA THR A 74 -6.27 4.06 -11.95
C THR A 74 -5.98 3.93 -10.45
N LEU A 75 -6.78 4.57 -9.58
CA LEU A 75 -6.65 4.42 -8.13
C LEU A 75 -6.95 3.00 -7.66
N LYS A 76 -7.93 2.30 -8.26
CA LYS A 76 -8.18 0.88 -7.98
C LYS A 76 -7.01 -0.01 -8.37
N GLU A 77 -6.35 0.28 -9.49
CA GLU A 77 -5.14 -0.42 -9.91
C GLU A 77 -4.00 -0.18 -8.92
N ALA A 78 -3.79 1.07 -8.49
CA ALA A 78 -2.81 1.40 -7.45
C ALA A 78 -3.07 0.59 -6.17
N ARG A 79 -4.33 0.62 -5.69
CA ARG A 79 -4.76 -0.10 -4.49
C ARG A 79 -4.48 -1.60 -4.58
N ALA A 80 -4.71 -2.22 -5.73
CA ALA A 80 -4.40 -3.63 -5.95
C ALA A 80 -2.89 -3.91 -5.80
N SER A 81 -2.02 -3.05 -6.34
CA SER A 81 -0.57 -3.16 -6.11
C SER A 81 -0.22 -3.01 -4.62
N LEU A 82 -0.87 -2.12 -3.88
CA LEU A 82 -0.61 -1.98 -2.44
C LEU A 82 -1.07 -3.22 -1.64
N GLU A 83 -2.18 -3.85 -2.04
CA GLU A 83 -2.63 -5.13 -1.49
C GLU A 83 -1.63 -6.27 -1.77
N GLU A 84 -1.06 -6.32 -2.99
CA GLU A 84 -0.03 -7.29 -3.36
C GLU A 84 1.27 -7.08 -2.55
N ALA A 85 1.72 -5.83 -2.39
CA ALA A 85 2.90 -5.49 -1.61
C ALA A 85 2.81 -5.90 -0.13
N ARG A 86 1.58 -6.03 0.38
CA ARG A 86 1.30 -6.36 1.76
C ARG A 86 1.57 -7.83 2.10
N GLU A 87 1.35 -8.74 1.15
CA GLU A 87 1.43 -10.18 1.43
C GLU A 87 2.82 -10.64 1.89
N PRO A 88 3.93 -10.28 1.23
CA PRO A 88 5.27 -10.71 1.65
C PRO A 88 5.64 -10.22 3.06
N LEU A 89 5.22 -8.99 3.42
CA LEU A 89 5.53 -8.41 4.72
C LEU A 89 4.83 -9.12 5.88
N LEU A 90 3.66 -9.70 5.65
CA LEU A 90 2.98 -10.50 6.66
C LEU A 90 3.76 -11.77 7.02
N GLU A 91 4.42 -12.39 6.04
CA GLU A 91 5.19 -13.61 6.25
C GLU A 91 6.43 -13.38 7.12
N VAL A 92 6.98 -12.16 7.11
CA VAL A 92 8.15 -11.77 7.94
C VAL A 92 7.90 -11.99 9.43
N ARG A 93 6.65 -11.85 9.90
CA ARG A 93 6.30 -12.05 11.32
C ARG A 93 6.61 -13.45 11.82
N ASP A 94 6.53 -14.44 10.94
CA ASP A 94 6.69 -15.86 11.27
C ASP A 94 8.14 -16.35 11.09
N LEU A 95 9.02 -15.54 10.48
CA LEU A 95 10.43 -15.88 10.30
C LEU A 95 11.23 -15.80 11.62
N ASP A 96 12.27 -16.61 11.77
CA ASP A 96 13.19 -16.54 12.91
C ASP A 96 14.27 -15.46 12.68
N VAL A 97 13.86 -14.20 12.77
CA VAL A 97 14.68 -12.99 12.54
C VAL A 97 14.61 -12.04 13.74
N GLU A 98 15.49 -11.04 13.74
CA GLU A 98 15.58 -10.01 14.75
C GLU A 98 14.22 -9.30 14.98
N PRO A 99 13.84 -9.02 16.25
CA PRO A 99 12.58 -8.35 16.55
C PRO A 99 12.37 -7.04 15.80
N GLU A 100 13.44 -6.27 15.59
CA GLU A 100 13.42 -4.99 14.88
C GLU A 100 12.98 -5.14 13.43
N ILE A 101 13.34 -6.24 12.75
CA ILE A 101 12.90 -6.52 11.38
C ILE A 101 11.40 -6.84 11.35
N LYS A 102 10.91 -7.58 12.34
CA LYS A 102 9.48 -7.89 12.47
C LYS A 102 8.66 -6.65 12.80
N GLU A 103 9.18 -5.80 13.67
CA GLU A 103 8.55 -4.53 14.03
C GLU A 103 8.49 -3.59 12.84
N TYR A 104 9.58 -3.51 12.05
CA TYR A 104 9.60 -2.75 10.81
C TYR A 104 8.55 -3.24 9.81
N ALA A 105 8.53 -4.54 9.49
CA ALA A 105 7.53 -5.11 8.58
C ALA A 105 6.11 -4.86 9.10
N GLY A 106 5.89 -5.00 10.41
CA GLY A 106 4.61 -4.72 11.05
C GLY A 106 4.15 -3.26 10.90
N LEU A 107 5.05 -2.30 11.11
CA LEU A 107 4.75 -0.86 10.95
C LEU A 107 4.46 -0.51 9.48
N VAL A 108 5.19 -1.09 8.53
CA VAL A 108 4.93 -0.89 7.10
C VAL A 108 3.57 -1.46 6.72
N THR A 109 3.23 -2.68 7.19
CA THR A 109 1.89 -3.25 6.98
C THR A 109 0.78 -2.41 7.62
N GLU A 110 0.99 -1.87 8.83
CA GLU A 110 0.02 -0.97 9.47
C GLU A 110 -0.20 0.30 8.64
N ALA A 111 0.87 0.87 8.09
CA ALA A 111 0.79 2.03 7.21
C ALA A 111 0.01 1.72 5.92
N MET A 112 0.27 0.57 5.30
CA MET A 112 -0.47 0.09 4.13
C MET A 112 -1.95 -0.12 4.45
N ASP A 113 -2.28 -0.71 5.59
CA ASP A 113 -3.68 -0.94 5.99
C ASP A 113 -4.46 0.38 6.14
N ALA A 114 -3.85 1.38 6.78
CA ALA A 114 -4.44 2.72 6.89
C ALA A 114 -4.56 3.42 5.54
N GLN A 115 -3.55 3.27 4.67
CA GLN A 115 -3.57 3.83 3.33
C GLN A 115 -4.64 3.19 2.43
N LEU A 116 -4.77 1.86 2.45
CA LEU A 116 -5.82 1.13 1.75
C LEU A 116 -7.22 1.57 2.19
N GLN A 117 -7.38 1.94 3.47
CA GLN A 117 -8.64 2.51 3.98
C GLN A 117 -8.89 3.91 3.43
N ALA A 118 -7.87 4.77 3.40
CA ALA A 118 -7.97 6.10 2.80
C ALA A 118 -8.35 6.02 1.32
N GLU A 119 -7.67 5.16 0.55
CA GLU A 119 -7.92 4.98 -0.88
C GLU A 119 -9.31 4.41 -1.17
N ALA A 120 -9.85 3.55 -0.29
CA ALA A 120 -11.23 3.10 -0.39
C ALA A 120 -12.22 4.27 -0.25
N GLY A 121 -11.97 5.19 0.69
CA GLY A 121 -12.76 6.42 0.82
C GLY A 121 -12.61 7.35 -0.38
N GLU A 122 -11.42 7.46 -0.96
CA GLU A 122 -11.22 8.27 -2.18
C GLU A 122 -11.92 7.70 -3.39
N ILE A 123 -11.95 6.37 -3.53
CA ILE A 123 -12.75 5.70 -4.56
C ILE A 123 -14.24 6.05 -4.38
N GLU A 124 -14.76 5.98 -3.14
CA GLU A 124 -16.14 6.40 -2.86
C GLU A 124 -16.38 7.87 -3.20
N PHE A 125 -15.45 8.74 -2.87
CA PHE A 125 -15.53 10.17 -3.21
C PHE A 125 -15.60 10.39 -4.72
N TYR A 126 -14.79 9.68 -5.52
CA TYR A 126 -14.86 9.75 -6.97
C TYR A 126 -16.19 9.18 -7.52
N GLU A 127 -16.72 8.11 -6.93
CA GLU A 127 -18.05 7.59 -7.31
C GLU A 127 -19.18 8.59 -7.04
N ILE A 128 -19.07 9.36 -5.94
CA ILE A 128 -20.00 10.46 -5.65
C ILE A 128 -19.90 11.53 -6.74
N LEU A 129 -18.69 11.97 -7.10
CA LEU A 129 -18.49 12.99 -8.12
C LEU A 129 -18.88 12.53 -9.53
N GLU A 130 -18.76 11.24 -9.85
CA GLU A 130 -19.26 10.67 -11.11
C GLU A 130 -20.79 10.73 -11.18
N ALA A 131 -21.47 10.47 -10.06
CA ALA A 131 -22.93 10.44 -9.99
C ALA A 131 -23.57 11.83 -9.84
N ASP A 132 -22.93 12.70 -9.07
CA ASP A 132 -23.35 14.08 -8.77
C ASP A 132 -22.16 15.05 -8.89
N PRO A 133 -21.74 15.39 -10.13
CA PRO A 133 -20.53 16.19 -10.37
C PRO A 133 -20.56 17.61 -9.79
N ILE A 134 -21.75 18.12 -9.50
CA ILE A 134 -21.96 19.44 -8.89
C ILE A 134 -22.26 19.36 -7.39
N LEU A 135 -22.33 18.15 -6.83
CA LEU A 135 -22.66 17.88 -5.43
C LEU A 135 -23.97 18.56 -5.00
N GLU A 136 -25.01 18.52 -5.84
CA GLU A 136 -26.31 19.11 -5.53
C GLU A 136 -26.99 18.37 -4.36
N ASN A 137 -26.85 17.05 -4.31
CA ASN A 137 -27.52 16.17 -3.35
C ASN A 137 -26.53 15.48 -2.41
N ASP A 138 -25.30 15.21 -2.87
CA ASP A 138 -24.35 14.37 -2.15
C ASP A 138 -23.21 15.14 -1.46
N ARG A 139 -23.31 16.47 -1.34
CA ARG A 139 -22.26 17.30 -0.74
C ARG A 139 -21.86 16.90 0.68
N GLU A 140 -22.84 16.65 1.55
CA GLU A 140 -22.56 16.30 2.96
C GLU A 140 -21.81 14.97 3.03
N ARG A 141 -22.30 13.96 2.31
CA ARG A 141 -21.64 12.66 2.18
C ARG A 141 -20.22 12.79 1.64
N ALA A 142 -20.01 13.57 0.58
CA ALA A 142 -18.68 13.79 0.02
C ALA A 142 -17.70 14.41 1.03
N LEU A 143 -18.16 15.36 1.86
CA LEU A 143 -17.35 15.98 2.90
C LEU A 143 -17.03 15.01 4.05
N ASP A 144 -18.01 14.22 4.48
CA ASP A 144 -17.81 13.20 5.51
C ASP A 144 -16.80 12.15 5.03
N THR A 145 -16.94 11.66 3.79
CA THR A 145 -15.96 10.75 3.17
C THR A 145 -14.56 11.36 3.16
N LEU A 146 -14.41 12.62 2.74
CA LEU A 146 -13.08 13.28 2.72
C LEU A 146 -12.45 13.43 4.10
N ALA A 147 -13.25 13.65 5.15
CA ALA A 147 -12.75 13.72 6.52
C ALA A 147 -12.20 12.36 6.99
N GLU A 148 -12.92 11.27 6.69
CA GLU A 148 -12.45 9.91 6.98
C GLU A 148 -11.16 9.55 6.21
N VAL A 149 -11.08 9.98 4.94
CA VAL A 149 -9.89 9.83 4.11
C VAL A 149 -8.68 10.54 4.72
N GLU A 150 -8.84 11.78 5.18
CA GLU A 150 -7.78 12.57 5.81
C GLU A 150 -7.26 11.87 7.08
N ASP A 151 -8.15 11.45 7.97
CA ASP A 151 -7.79 10.71 9.20
C ASP A 151 -7.00 9.41 8.90
N SER A 152 -7.40 8.68 7.85
CA SER A 152 -6.72 7.46 7.42
C SER A 152 -5.33 7.74 6.82
N TYR A 153 -5.17 8.80 6.01
CA TYR A 153 -3.85 9.19 5.51
C TYR A 153 -2.92 9.68 6.61
N GLU A 154 -3.41 10.45 7.58
CA GLU A 154 -2.62 10.85 8.75
C GLU A 154 -2.11 9.63 9.53
N SER A 155 -2.97 8.62 9.68
CA SER A 155 -2.62 7.36 10.34
C SER A 155 -1.55 6.59 9.56
N ALA A 156 -1.68 6.51 8.23
CA ALA A 156 -0.68 5.88 7.36
C ALA A 156 0.66 6.61 7.44
N GLU A 157 0.66 7.94 7.35
CA GLU A 157 1.86 8.77 7.45
C GLU A 157 2.58 8.56 8.79
N ALA A 158 1.83 8.53 9.90
CA ALA A 158 2.38 8.29 11.23
C ALA A 158 3.04 6.91 11.35
N ALA A 159 2.45 5.87 10.76
CA ALA A 159 3.02 4.52 10.75
C ALA A 159 4.28 4.43 9.87
N TYR A 160 4.27 5.01 8.67
CA TYR A 160 5.46 5.11 7.82
C TYR A 160 6.58 5.94 8.46
N ALA A 161 6.24 7.00 9.20
CA ALA A 161 7.23 7.79 9.91
C ALA A 161 7.96 6.95 10.97
N LYS A 162 7.21 6.17 11.75
CA LYS A 162 7.79 5.25 12.74
C LYS A 162 8.64 4.15 12.09
N SER A 163 8.19 3.58 10.97
CA SER A 163 8.98 2.55 10.27
C SER A 163 10.31 3.11 9.75
N ARG A 164 10.31 4.34 9.22
CA ARG A 164 11.54 5.06 8.82
C ARG A 164 12.45 5.34 10.01
N GLU A 165 11.91 5.85 11.12
CA GLU A 165 12.69 6.07 12.34
C GLU A 165 13.35 4.78 12.85
N LEU A 166 12.63 3.66 12.79
CA LEU A 166 13.16 2.35 13.17
C LEU A 166 14.26 1.86 12.21
N ALA A 167 14.08 2.05 10.90
CA ALA A 167 15.08 1.73 9.89
C ALA A 167 16.36 2.57 10.06
N ASP A 168 16.21 3.88 10.28
CA ASP A 168 17.32 4.81 10.50
C ASP A 168 18.09 4.51 11.79
N ALA A 169 17.40 4.02 12.82
CA ALA A 169 18.03 3.58 14.07
C ALA A 169 18.78 2.25 13.92
N ASN A 170 18.42 1.43 12.92
CA ASN A 170 18.96 0.08 12.72
C ASN A 170 19.42 -0.17 11.26
N PRO A 171 20.36 0.65 10.73
CA PRO A 171 20.72 0.61 9.31
C PRO A 171 21.39 -0.72 8.91
N GLU A 172 22.09 -1.39 9.82
CA GLU A 172 22.71 -2.70 9.57
C GLU A 172 21.68 -3.85 9.54
N LEU A 173 20.45 -3.61 10.00
CA LEU A 173 19.38 -4.61 10.05
C LEU A 173 18.34 -4.40 8.93
N ILE A 174 17.99 -3.14 8.64
CA ILE A 174 16.84 -2.79 7.79
C ILE A 174 17.25 -2.01 6.52
N GLY A 175 18.39 -1.32 6.52
CA GLY A 175 18.81 -0.44 5.42
C GLY A 175 19.82 -1.06 4.43
N GLY A 176 20.00 -2.38 4.48
CA GLY A 176 20.99 -3.13 3.70
C GLY A 176 20.41 -3.85 2.49
#